data_AF-A0AAV0HRN7-F1
#
_entry.id   AF-A0AAV0HRN7-F1
#
_cell.length_a   1.000
_cell.length_b   1.000
_cell.length_c   1.000
_cell.angle_alpha   90.00
_cell.angle_beta   90.00
_cell.angle_gamma   90.00
#
_symmetry.space_group_name_H-M   'P 1'
#
loop_
_entity.id
_entity.type
_entity.pdbx_description
1 polymer ?
#
loop_
_entity_poly.entity_id
_entity_poly.type
_entity_poly.pdbx_seq_one_letter_code
_entity_poly.pdbx_strand_id
1 'polypeptide(L)'
;MSQSVELLEWTKWSHSWATAIEFKAYEMHKDKLDSDLAKRAEHFFSENMRVKKGLEAWTSGNLEEFGRLISASGLSSIKNYECGCEPLIQLYEILVKTPGVYGARFSGAGFRGCCIALVSADVADEAAALVRAEYAKAQPELAATIHPDAAALICEPADSARLISPLL
;
A
#
# COMPACT_ATOMS: atom_id res chain seq x y z
N MET A 1 -33.13 11.52 30.46
CA MET A 1 -31.97 10.62 30.66
C MET A 1 -31.42 10.15 29.30
N SER A 2 -31.00 11.03 28.40
CA SER A 2 -30.63 10.61 27.02
C SER A 2 -29.36 11.23 26.45
N GLN A 3 -28.91 12.40 26.89
CA GLN A 3 -27.67 13.01 26.36
C GLN A 3 -26.43 12.71 27.20
N SER A 4 -26.61 12.44 28.49
CA SER A 4 -25.50 12.23 29.43
C SER A 4 -24.80 10.88 29.25
N VAL A 5 -25.52 9.86 28.76
CA VAL A 5 -24.97 8.50 28.52
C VAL A 5 -24.16 8.46 27.21
N GLU A 6 -24.61 9.17 26.16
CA GLU A 6 -23.87 9.30 24.89
C GLU A 6 -22.54 10.05 25.06
N LEU A 7 -22.52 11.12 25.87
CA LEU A 7 -21.30 11.88 26.18
C LEU A 7 -20.29 11.08 27.04
N LEU A 8 -20.78 10.21 27.92
CA LEU A 8 -19.95 9.32 28.75
C LEU A 8 -19.31 8.17 27.94
N GLU A 9 -19.93 7.74 26.83
CA GLU A 9 -19.28 6.80 25.92
C GLU A 9 -18.24 7.49 25.05
N TRP A 10 -18.55 8.64 24.44
CA TRP A 10 -17.60 9.40 23.60
C TRP A 10 -16.28 9.74 24.31
N THR A 11 -16.30 10.00 25.62
CA THR A 11 -15.10 10.26 26.43
C THR A 11 -14.24 9.02 26.67
N LYS A 12 -14.77 7.79 26.49
CA LYS A 12 -13.94 6.57 26.42
C LYS A 12 -13.23 6.43 25.07
N TRP A 13 -13.82 6.94 24.00
CA TRP A 13 -13.27 6.88 22.64
C TRP A 13 -12.24 7.98 22.36
N SER A 14 -12.24 9.07 23.15
CA SER A 14 -11.31 10.20 22.96
C SER A 14 -9.83 9.84 23.18
N HIS A 15 -9.54 8.65 23.75
CA HIS A 15 -8.19 8.13 23.96
C HIS A 15 -7.97 6.73 23.34
N SER A 16 -8.90 6.24 22.52
CA SER A 16 -8.78 4.93 21.89
C SER A 16 -8.13 5.04 20.52
N TRP A 17 -7.12 4.20 20.27
CA TRP A 17 -6.51 4.03 18.95
C TRP A 17 -7.51 3.41 17.98
N ALA A 18 -7.43 3.73 16.68
CA ALA A 18 -8.28 3.14 15.65
C ALA A 18 -8.23 1.60 15.64
N THR A 19 -7.12 1.02 16.09
CA THR A 19 -6.91 -0.42 16.25
C THR A 19 -7.80 -1.08 17.32
N ALA A 20 -8.36 -0.29 18.25
CA ALA A 20 -9.28 -0.77 19.28
C ALA A 20 -10.76 -0.67 18.84
N ILE A 21 -11.03 -0.21 17.63
CA ILE A 21 -12.38 0.04 17.11
C ILE A 21 -12.81 -1.12 16.23
N GLU A 22 -13.97 -1.73 16.52
CA GLU A 22 -14.57 -2.71 15.62
C GLU A 22 -15.08 -2.07 14.33
N PHE A 23 -14.90 -2.75 13.20
CA PHE A 23 -15.38 -2.27 11.89
C PHE A 23 -16.87 -1.92 11.88
N LYS A 24 -17.70 -2.72 12.57
CA LYS A 24 -19.14 -2.48 12.67
C LYS A 24 -19.46 -1.16 13.39
N ALA A 25 -18.70 -0.84 14.44
CA ALA A 25 -18.86 0.41 15.16
C ALA A 25 -18.46 1.61 14.28
N TYR A 26 -17.37 1.48 13.51
CA TYR A 26 -16.98 2.50 12.52
C TYR A 26 -18.08 2.71 11.46
N GLU A 27 -18.57 1.67 10.81
CA GLU A 27 -19.58 1.77 9.75
C GLU A 27 -20.86 2.49 10.21
N MET A 28 -21.30 2.24 11.45
CA MET A 28 -22.48 2.91 12.01
C MET A 28 -22.30 4.41 12.26
N HIS A 29 -21.07 4.88 12.36
CA HIS A 29 -20.75 6.23 12.83
C HIS A 29 -19.88 7.05 11.89
N LYS A 30 -19.44 6.48 10.75
CA LYS A 30 -18.48 7.13 9.84
C LYS A 30 -18.96 8.48 9.32
N ASP A 31 -20.28 8.67 9.18
CA ASP A 31 -20.89 9.93 8.73
C ASP A 31 -20.77 11.07 9.77
N LYS A 32 -20.31 10.76 10.99
CA LYS A 32 -20.04 11.76 12.04
C LYS A 32 -18.61 12.33 11.97
N LEU A 33 -17.76 11.83 11.07
CA LEU A 33 -16.38 12.28 10.92
C LEU A 33 -16.30 13.46 9.93
N ASP A 34 -15.47 14.45 10.25
CA ASP A 34 -15.08 15.50 9.30
C ASP A 34 -14.45 14.88 8.04
N SER A 35 -14.54 15.57 6.89
CA SER A 35 -14.17 15.01 5.59
C SER A 35 -12.78 14.35 5.54
N ASP A 36 -11.79 15.00 6.14
CA ASP A 36 -10.41 14.52 6.11
C ASP A 36 -10.24 13.31 7.05
N LEU A 37 -10.82 13.38 8.25
CA LEU A 37 -10.82 12.27 9.19
C LEU A 37 -11.59 11.06 8.65
N ALA A 38 -12.70 11.29 7.94
CA ALA A 38 -13.48 10.27 7.28
C ALA A 38 -12.64 9.52 6.24
N LYS A 39 -11.86 10.24 5.41
CA LYS A 39 -10.93 9.65 4.45
C LYS A 39 -9.85 8.81 5.13
N ARG A 40 -9.21 9.31 6.20
CA ARG A 40 -8.17 8.56 6.94
C ARG A 40 -8.73 7.31 7.61
N ALA A 41 -9.91 7.40 8.20
CA ALA A 41 -10.61 6.26 8.77
C ALA A 41 -10.97 5.23 7.69
N GLU A 42 -11.53 5.68 6.56
CA GLU A 42 -11.85 4.81 5.43
C GLU A 42 -10.61 4.08 4.93
N HIS A 43 -9.46 4.76 4.79
CA HIS A 43 -8.20 4.09 4.45
C HIS A 43 -7.86 2.99 5.46
N PHE A 44 -7.84 3.31 6.75
CA PHE A 44 -7.45 2.38 7.81
C PHE A 44 -8.36 1.14 7.84
N PHE A 45 -9.67 1.32 7.90
CA PHE A 45 -10.61 0.21 8.02
C PHE A 45 -10.65 -0.64 6.74
N SER A 46 -10.68 0.01 5.57
CA SER A 46 -10.65 -0.72 4.30
C SER A 46 -9.32 -1.44 4.06
N GLU A 47 -8.19 -0.91 4.56
CA GLU A 47 -6.88 -1.57 4.48
C GLU A 47 -6.85 -2.84 5.33
N ASN A 48 -7.35 -2.79 6.56
CA ASN A 48 -7.47 -3.98 7.42
C ASN A 48 -8.31 -5.07 6.74
N MET A 49 -9.39 -4.69 6.05
CA MET A 49 -10.20 -5.64 5.29
C MET A 49 -9.46 -6.19 4.06
N ARG A 50 -8.71 -5.35 3.33
CA ARG A 50 -7.86 -5.80 2.21
C ARG A 50 -6.79 -6.78 2.66
N VAL A 51 -6.16 -6.56 3.82
CA VAL A 51 -5.16 -7.48 4.38
C VAL A 51 -5.76 -8.85 4.66
N LYS A 52 -6.94 -8.91 5.30
CA LYS A 52 -7.64 -10.19 5.57
C LYS A 52 -7.98 -10.95 4.29
N LYS A 53 -8.56 -10.26 3.30
CA LYS A 53 -8.85 -10.86 1.97
C LYS A 53 -7.57 -11.25 1.23
N GLY A 54 -6.51 -10.47 1.40
CA GLY A 54 -5.21 -10.75 0.81
C GLY A 54 -4.62 -12.05 1.36
N LEU A 55 -4.78 -12.31 2.66
CA LEU A 55 -4.38 -13.58 3.26
C LEU A 55 -5.12 -14.77 2.64
N GLU A 56 -6.43 -14.64 2.43
CA GLU A 56 -7.24 -15.68 1.77
C GLU A 56 -6.79 -15.92 0.31
N ALA A 57 -6.60 -14.84 -0.46
CA ALA A 57 -6.14 -14.91 -1.85
C ALA A 57 -4.73 -15.51 -1.95
N TRP A 58 -3.82 -15.10 -1.07
CA TRP A 58 -2.46 -15.62 -1.00
C TRP A 58 -2.44 -17.12 -0.65
N THR A 59 -3.20 -17.52 0.37
CA THR A 59 -3.24 -18.92 0.84
C THR A 59 -3.83 -19.86 -0.22
N SER A 60 -4.74 -19.38 -1.05
CA SER A 60 -5.34 -20.15 -2.14
C SER A 60 -4.54 -20.10 -3.45
N GLY A 61 -3.42 -19.36 -3.50
CA GLY A 61 -2.61 -19.20 -4.72
C GLY A 61 -3.26 -18.30 -5.77
N ASN A 62 -4.29 -17.53 -5.42
CA ASN A 62 -4.96 -16.60 -6.33
C ASN A 62 -4.16 -15.28 -6.43
N LEU A 63 -3.11 -15.29 -7.24
CA LEU A 63 -2.21 -14.15 -7.43
C LEU A 63 -2.90 -12.96 -8.11
N GLU A 64 -3.89 -13.19 -8.96
CA GLU A 64 -4.67 -12.13 -9.60
C GLU A 64 -5.47 -11.32 -8.58
N GLU A 65 -6.21 -11.99 -7.70
CA GLU A 65 -6.97 -11.31 -6.65
C GLU A 65 -6.03 -10.64 -5.64
N PHE A 66 -4.95 -11.32 -5.26
CA PHE A 66 -3.96 -10.74 -4.35
C PHE A 66 -3.33 -9.46 -4.94
N GLY A 67 -2.93 -9.49 -6.21
CA GLY A 67 -2.44 -8.32 -6.94
C GLY A 67 -3.49 -7.20 -7.03
N ARG A 68 -4.74 -7.53 -7.34
CA ARG A 68 -5.84 -6.56 -7.36
C ARG A 68 -6.02 -5.87 -6.01
N LEU A 69 -5.90 -6.61 -4.91
CA LEU A 69 -5.96 -6.07 -3.54
C LEU A 69 -4.75 -5.19 -3.21
N ILE A 70 -3.55 -5.55 -3.67
CA ILE A 70 -2.34 -4.71 -3.56
C ILE A 70 -2.57 -3.36 -4.25
N SER A 71 -3.05 -3.37 -5.51
CA SER A 71 -3.34 -2.14 -6.26
C SER A 71 -4.44 -1.30 -5.61
N ALA A 72 -5.51 -1.94 -5.14
CA ALA A 72 -6.57 -1.25 -4.41
C ALA A 72 -6.06 -0.58 -3.12
N SER A 73 -5.07 -1.18 -2.45
CA SER A 73 -4.39 -0.57 -1.32
C SER A 73 -3.59 0.66 -1.73
N GLY A 74 -2.77 0.57 -2.80
CA GLY A 74 -2.03 1.71 -3.35
C GLY A 74 -2.96 2.88 -3.72
N LEU A 75 -4.08 2.59 -4.37
CA LEU A 75 -5.09 3.61 -4.69
C LEU A 75 -5.70 4.26 -3.45
N SER A 76 -5.95 3.47 -2.39
CA SER A 76 -6.47 3.99 -1.13
C SER A 76 -5.43 4.86 -0.42
N SER A 77 -4.15 4.50 -0.47
CA SER A 77 -3.04 5.33 0.02
C SER A 77 -3.02 6.70 -0.67
N ILE A 78 -3.28 6.76 -1.98
CA ILE A 78 -3.32 8.02 -2.74
C ILE A 78 -4.60 8.82 -2.45
N LYS A 79 -5.77 8.19 -2.50
CA LYS A 79 -7.06 8.91 -2.47
C LYS A 79 -7.60 9.16 -1.06
N ASN A 80 -7.45 8.18 -0.18
CA ASN A 80 -8.05 8.19 1.17
C ASN A 80 -7.01 8.55 2.23
N TYR A 81 -5.77 8.08 2.09
CA TYR A 81 -4.70 8.49 2.99
C TYR A 81 -4.00 9.78 2.54
N GLU A 82 -4.16 10.15 1.27
CA GLU A 82 -3.55 11.35 0.66
C GLU A 82 -2.03 11.38 0.88
N CYS A 83 -1.40 10.22 0.76
CA CYS A 83 0.06 10.07 0.69
C CYS A 83 0.49 9.78 -0.75
N GLY A 84 1.78 9.97 -1.03
CA GLY A 84 2.32 9.98 -2.37
C GLY A 84 2.75 11.38 -2.79
N CYS A 85 3.92 11.47 -3.43
CA CYS A 85 4.29 12.63 -4.23
C CYS A 85 4.08 12.29 -5.72
N GLU A 86 4.01 13.32 -6.57
CA GLU A 86 3.76 13.17 -8.01
C GLU A 86 4.63 12.07 -8.66
N PRO A 87 5.96 12.00 -8.46
CA PRO A 87 6.78 10.95 -9.08
C PRO A 87 6.40 9.55 -8.60
N LEU A 88 6.05 9.39 -7.32
CA LEU A 88 5.69 8.10 -6.75
C LEU A 88 4.31 7.63 -7.26
N ILE A 89 3.35 8.55 -7.37
CA ILE A 89 2.03 8.29 -7.94
C ILE A 89 2.16 7.83 -9.40
N GLN A 90 2.96 8.54 -10.20
CA GLN A 90 3.20 8.15 -11.60
C GLN A 90 3.88 6.78 -11.72
N LEU A 91 4.85 6.46 -10.84
CA LEU A 91 5.44 5.12 -10.81
C LEU A 91 4.41 4.03 -10.50
N TYR A 92 3.52 4.26 -9.52
CA TYR A 92 2.41 3.36 -9.25
C TYR A 92 1.51 3.18 -10.48
N GLU A 93 1.13 4.27 -11.15
CA GLU A 93 0.26 4.22 -12.34
C GLU A 93 0.88 3.47 -13.51
N ILE A 94 2.21 3.59 -13.69
CA ILE A 94 2.97 2.83 -14.69
C ILE A 94 2.96 1.34 -14.33
N LEU A 95 3.28 1.00 -13.08
CA LEU A 95 3.35 -0.38 -12.62
C LEU A 95 2.01 -1.11 -12.78
N VAL A 96 0.89 -0.51 -12.36
CA VAL A 96 -0.43 -1.17 -12.47
C VAL A 96 -0.92 -1.36 -13.91
N LYS A 97 -0.31 -0.69 -14.89
CA LYS A 97 -0.62 -0.84 -16.32
C LYS A 97 0.39 -1.73 -17.06
N THR A 98 1.49 -2.11 -16.40
CA THR A 98 2.57 -2.89 -17.00
C THR A 98 2.13 -4.34 -17.18
N PRO A 99 2.20 -4.92 -18.40
CA PRO A 99 1.91 -6.34 -18.62
C PRO A 99 2.73 -7.25 -17.70
N GLY A 100 2.10 -8.30 -17.16
CA GLY A 100 2.74 -9.22 -16.23
C GLY A 100 2.71 -8.78 -14.77
N VAL A 101 2.38 -7.52 -14.46
CA VAL A 101 2.19 -7.04 -13.08
C VAL A 101 0.78 -7.41 -12.60
N TYR A 102 0.70 -8.25 -11.58
CA TYR A 102 -0.57 -8.58 -10.90
C TYR A 102 -1.10 -7.39 -10.09
N GLY A 103 -0.18 -6.62 -9.48
CA GLY A 103 -0.54 -5.39 -8.80
C GLY A 103 0.64 -4.71 -8.12
N ALA A 104 0.47 -3.43 -7.77
CA ALA A 104 1.54 -2.62 -7.21
C ALA A 104 1.03 -1.63 -6.17
N ARG A 105 1.89 -1.18 -5.26
CA ARG A 105 1.57 -0.16 -4.25
C ARG A 105 2.83 0.56 -3.79
N PHE A 106 2.66 1.67 -3.07
CA PHE A 106 3.75 2.28 -2.31
C PHE A 106 4.25 1.33 -1.22
N SER A 107 5.55 1.37 -0.97
CA SER A 107 6.17 0.72 0.19
C SER A 107 6.77 1.78 1.11
N GLY A 108 6.54 1.64 2.42
CA GLY A 108 6.93 2.62 3.43
C GLY A 108 5.95 3.80 3.56
N ALA A 109 6.46 4.95 4.03
CA ALA A 109 5.64 6.09 4.44
C ALA A 109 4.95 6.85 3.28
N GLY A 110 5.36 6.63 2.03
CA GLY A 110 4.72 7.20 0.84
C GLY A 110 5.13 8.63 0.47
N PHE A 111 6.08 9.26 1.17
CA PHE A 111 6.54 10.63 0.88
C PHE A 111 7.88 10.65 0.11
N ARG A 112 7.94 9.89 -1.01
CA ARG A 112 9.12 9.32 -1.72
C ARG A 112 9.35 7.85 -1.34
N GLY A 113 10.44 7.27 -1.83
CA GLY A 113 10.80 5.87 -1.62
C GLY A 113 10.56 5.06 -2.88
N CYS A 114 9.99 3.86 -2.71
CA CYS A 114 9.77 2.91 -3.78
C CYS A 114 8.30 2.47 -3.86
N CYS A 115 7.94 2.00 -5.05
CA CYS A 115 6.78 1.12 -5.20
C CYS A 115 7.27 -0.33 -5.14
N ILE A 116 6.40 -1.22 -4.67
CA ILE A 116 6.54 -2.66 -4.83
C ILE A 116 5.48 -3.16 -5.79
N ALA A 117 5.82 -4.15 -6.60
CA ALA A 117 4.90 -4.81 -7.52
C ALA A 117 5.07 -6.32 -7.45
N LEU A 118 3.94 -7.03 -7.50
CA LEU A 118 3.91 -8.46 -7.71
C LEU A 118 3.83 -8.71 -9.21
N VAL A 119 4.79 -9.44 -9.75
CA VAL A 119 4.95 -9.66 -11.19
C VAL A 119 5.05 -11.16 -11.46
N SER A 120 4.55 -11.58 -12.62
CA SER A 120 4.75 -12.94 -13.11
C SER A 120 6.22 -13.17 -13.45
N ALA A 121 6.78 -14.28 -12.96
CA ALA A 121 8.21 -14.53 -13.02
C ALA A 121 8.74 -14.72 -14.46
N ASP A 122 7.89 -15.19 -15.37
CA ASP A 122 8.18 -15.42 -16.78
C ASP A 122 8.38 -14.13 -17.60
N VAL A 123 7.92 -12.98 -17.08
CA VAL A 123 8.00 -11.68 -17.77
C VAL A 123 8.58 -10.57 -16.89
N ALA A 124 9.25 -10.94 -15.79
CA ALA A 124 9.73 -9.99 -14.79
C ALA A 124 10.78 -9.02 -15.35
N ASP A 125 11.69 -9.51 -16.19
CA ASP A 125 12.73 -8.69 -16.82
C ASP A 125 12.14 -7.70 -17.84
N GLU A 126 11.21 -8.16 -18.68
CA GLU A 126 10.49 -7.32 -19.64
C GLU A 126 9.66 -6.25 -18.94
N ALA A 127 8.94 -6.62 -17.87
CA ALA A 127 8.17 -5.69 -17.06
C ALA A 127 9.09 -4.63 -16.42
N ALA A 128 10.22 -5.04 -15.84
CA ALA A 128 11.18 -4.12 -15.25
C ALA A 128 11.78 -3.16 -16.29
N ALA A 129 12.10 -3.65 -17.49
CA ALA A 129 12.59 -2.82 -18.59
C ALA A 129 11.55 -1.79 -19.06
N LEU A 130 10.29 -2.21 -19.20
CA LEU A 130 9.19 -1.33 -19.59
C LEU A 130 8.93 -0.25 -18.53
N VAL A 131 8.88 -0.62 -17.25
CA VAL A 131 8.69 0.35 -16.16
C VAL A 131 9.80 1.39 -16.13
N ARG A 132 11.07 0.98 -16.28
CA ARG A 132 12.20 1.92 -16.37
C ARG A 132 12.03 2.89 -17.54
N ALA A 133 11.66 2.39 -18.71
CA ALA A 133 11.48 3.20 -19.90
C ALA A 133 10.32 4.21 -19.77
N GLU A 134 9.16 3.77 -19.27
CA GLU A 134 8.00 4.64 -19.07
C GLU A 134 8.25 5.67 -17.95
N TYR A 135 8.91 5.27 -16.86
CA TYR A 135 9.23 6.18 -15.78
C TYR A 135 10.23 7.26 -16.20
N ALA A 136 11.22 6.93 -17.04
CA ALA A 136 12.15 7.91 -17.59
C ALA A 136 11.46 8.94 -18.50
N LYS A 137 10.35 8.58 -19.17
CA LYS A 137 9.54 9.53 -19.93
C LYS A 137 8.72 10.44 -19.02
N ALA A 138 8.13 9.87 -17.96
CA ALA A 138 7.27 10.61 -17.04
C ALA A 138 8.05 11.55 -16.11
N GLN A 139 9.26 11.16 -15.70
CA GLN A 139 10.10 11.83 -14.70
C GLN A 139 11.58 11.93 -15.16
N PRO A 140 11.89 12.59 -16.28
CA PRO A 140 13.22 12.54 -16.90
C PRO A 140 14.35 13.06 -16.00
N GLU A 141 14.13 14.17 -15.30
CA GLU A 141 15.14 14.75 -14.40
C GLU A 141 15.44 13.83 -13.22
N LEU A 142 14.39 13.27 -12.60
CA LEU A 142 14.56 12.37 -11.47
C LEU A 142 15.18 11.04 -11.92
N ALA A 143 14.74 10.48 -13.05
CA ALA A 143 15.29 9.25 -13.62
C ALA A 143 16.78 9.38 -13.92
N ALA A 144 17.25 10.53 -14.40
CA ALA A 144 18.68 10.78 -14.66
C ALA A 144 19.55 10.76 -13.39
N THR A 145 18.95 10.93 -12.20
CA THR A 145 19.68 10.87 -10.91
C THR A 145 19.75 9.45 -10.31
N ILE A 146 18.96 8.51 -10.82
CA ILE A 146 18.86 7.15 -10.29
C ILE A 146 19.99 6.30 -10.89
N HIS A 147 20.73 5.60 -10.04
CA HIS A 147 21.74 4.64 -10.50
C HIS A 147 21.06 3.54 -11.34
N PRO A 148 21.60 3.16 -12.52
CA PRO A 148 20.97 2.15 -13.40
C PRO A 148 20.63 0.85 -12.66
N ASP A 149 21.54 0.37 -11.82
CA ASP A 149 21.36 -0.86 -11.03
C ASP A 149 20.34 -0.72 -9.89
N ALA A 150 19.87 0.49 -9.57
CA ALA A 150 18.90 0.75 -8.50
C ALA A 150 17.51 1.13 -9.04
N ALA A 151 17.33 1.24 -10.36
CA ALA A 151 16.11 1.79 -10.96
C ALA A 151 14.89 0.86 -10.89
N ALA A 152 15.10 -0.44 -11.07
CA ALA A 152 14.08 -1.48 -10.85
C ALA A 152 14.77 -2.78 -10.49
N LEU A 153 14.46 -3.30 -9.29
CA LEU A 153 15.06 -4.50 -8.71
C LEU A 153 14.03 -5.63 -8.70
N ILE A 154 14.42 -6.78 -9.24
CA ILE A 154 13.65 -8.02 -9.12
C ILE A 154 14.19 -8.73 -7.88
N CYS A 155 13.32 -8.96 -6.90
CA CYS A 155 13.69 -9.48 -5.59
C CYS A 155 12.91 -10.76 -5.27
N GLU A 156 13.60 -11.69 -4.62
CA GLU A 156 12.98 -12.84 -3.97
C GLU A 156 12.90 -12.61 -2.44
N PRO A 157 11.99 -13.31 -1.73
CA PRO A 157 11.99 -13.32 -0.27
C PRO A 157 13.35 -13.80 0.27
N ALA A 158 13.94 -13.04 1.18
CA ALA A 158 15.23 -13.35 1.77
C ALA A 158 15.12 -13.73 3.26
N ASP A 159 16.17 -14.37 3.77
CA ASP A 159 16.32 -14.61 5.21
C ASP A 159 16.39 -13.30 6.01
N SER A 160 16.01 -13.39 7.27
CA SER A 160 16.19 -12.31 8.25
C SER A 160 17.62 -12.25 8.81
N ALA A 161 17.87 -11.31 9.72
CA ALA A 161 19.14 -11.16 10.40
C ALA A 161 19.64 -12.48 11.01
N ARG A 162 20.90 -12.84 10.73
CA ARG A 162 21.55 -14.05 11.23
C ARG A 162 22.99 -13.78 11.67
N LEU A 163 23.46 -14.57 12.62
CA LEU A 163 24.87 -14.55 13.05
C LEU A 163 25.71 -15.34 12.05
N ILE A 164 26.79 -14.74 11.58
CA ILE A 164 27.82 -15.43 10.81
C ILE A 164 28.98 -15.69 11.77
N SER A 165 29.23 -16.95 12.12
CA SER A 165 30.41 -17.30 12.91
C SER A 165 31.64 -17.09 12.02
N PRO A 166 32.68 -16.35 12.48
CA PRO A 166 33.94 -16.32 11.75
C PRO A 166 34.48 -17.75 11.70
N LEU A 167 34.79 -18.23 10.49
CA LEU A 167 35.50 -19.49 10.29
C LEU A 167 36.75 -19.47 11.20
N LEU A 168 36.85 -20.45 12.11
CA LEU A 168 38.04 -20.69 12.94
C LEU A 168 39.28 -20.95 12.08
#